data_AF-A0A929HAZ0-F1
#
_entry.id   AF-A0A929HAZ0-F1
#
_cell.length_a   1.000
_cell.length_b   1.000
_cell.length_c   1.000
_cell.angle_alpha   90.00
_cell.angle_beta   90.00
_cell.angle_gamma   90.00
#
_symmetry.space_group_name_H-M   'P 1'
#
loop_
_entity.id
_entity.type
_entity.pdbx_description
1 polymer ?
#
loop_
_entity_poly.entity_id
_entity_poly.type
_entity_poly.pdbx_seq_one_letter_code
_entity_poly.pdbx_strand_id
1 'polypeptide(L)'
;MILIKTADEIELMRESNQLVSKTLAELAKYIKPGVSTQRLDQIAEAFIRDHGAVPGFLGYQGYPKTLCTSVNSEVVHGIPSDKVILKEGDQLSVDCGVVKNGFYGDTAFSFEVGEVSAEVRRLLDITRECLQKGVEQAVEGKRIGDIGYAVQNHAESMGYTVVREMVGHGLGRHLHEA
;
A
#
# COMPACT_ATOMS: atom_id res chain seq x y z
N MET A 1 10.54 -8.71 19.44
CA MET A 1 11.99 -8.70 19.19
C MET A 1 12.16 -8.49 17.70
N ILE A 2 12.89 -7.45 17.29
CA ILE A 2 13.10 -7.14 15.86
C ILE A 2 14.02 -8.22 15.27
N LEU A 3 13.64 -8.77 14.11
CA LEU A 3 14.42 -9.81 13.43
C LEU A 3 15.39 -9.16 12.43
N ILE A 4 16.69 -9.31 12.67
CA ILE A 4 17.73 -8.85 11.74
C ILE A 4 17.79 -9.83 10.57
N LYS A 5 17.56 -9.34 9.36
CA LYS A 5 17.59 -10.16 8.14
C LYS A 5 19.01 -10.34 7.65
N THR A 6 19.31 -11.53 7.15
CA THR A 6 20.57 -11.80 6.45
C THR A 6 20.58 -11.14 5.07
N ALA A 7 21.76 -11.00 4.46
CA ALA A 7 21.89 -10.44 3.11
C ALA A 7 21.03 -11.22 2.08
N ASP A 8 21.02 -12.56 2.18
CA ASP A 8 20.22 -13.41 1.29
C ASP A 8 18.71 -13.18 1.49
N GLU A 9 18.26 -13.06 2.75
CA GLU A 9 16.85 -12.77 3.05
C GLU A 9 16.43 -11.38 2.53
N ILE A 10 17.33 -10.40 2.58
CA ILE A 10 17.08 -9.06 2.00
C ILE A 10 16.87 -9.15 0.49
N GLU A 11 17.66 -9.94 -0.23
CA GLU A 11 17.48 -10.11 -1.69
C GLU A 11 16.19 -10.86 -2.03
N LEU A 12 15.79 -11.86 -1.23
CA LEU A 12 14.49 -12.52 -1.40
C LEU A 12 13.32 -11.55 -1.14
N MET A 13 13.42 -10.72 -0.09
CA MET A 13 12.45 -9.66 0.17
C MET A 13 12.41 -8.62 -0.95
N ARG A 14 13.56 -8.29 -1.56
CA ARG A 14 13.63 -7.39 -2.72
C ARG A 14 12.80 -7.93 -3.87
N GLU A 15 12.87 -9.23 -4.17
CA GLU A 15 12.05 -9.84 -5.21
C GLU A 15 10.55 -9.75 -4.92
N SER A 16 10.13 -10.03 -3.68
CA SER A 16 8.73 -9.90 -3.27
C SER A 16 8.24 -8.46 -3.42
N ASN A 17 8.98 -7.48 -2.91
CA ASN A 17 8.61 -6.06 -2.99
C ASN A 17 8.60 -5.54 -4.44
N GLN A 18 9.55 -5.95 -5.27
CA GLN A 18 9.53 -5.61 -6.70
C GLN A 18 8.29 -6.17 -7.41
N LEU A 19 7.84 -7.38 -7.04
CA LEU A 19 6.61 -7.93 -7.60
C LEU A 19 5.39 -7.11 -7.18
N VAL A 20 5.28 -6.69 -5.92
CA VAL A 20 4.19 -5.81 -5.48
C VAL A 20 4.15 -4.52 -6.33
N SER A 21 5.30 -3.84 -6.48
CA SER A 21 5.36 -2.61 -7.29
C SER A 21 4.97 -2.86 -8.75
N LYS A 22 5.36 -4.00 -9.33
CA LYS A 22 4.94 -4.40 -10.68
C LYS A 22 3.43 -4.66 -10.77
N THR A 23 2.84 -5.28 -9.75
CA THR A 23 1.39 -5.49 -9.66
C THR A 23 0.66 -4.15 -9.63
N LEU A 24 1.09 -3.20 -8.78
CA LEU A 24 0.48 -1.86 -8.74
C LEU A 24 0.62 -1.13 -10.09
N ALA A 25 1.77 -1.23 -10.75
CA ALA A 25 1.97 -0.67 -12.08
C ALA A 25 1.09 -1.33 -13.16
N GLU A 26 0.81 -2.63 -13.04
CA GLU A 26 -0.15 -3.31 -13.91
C GLU A 26 -1.57 -2.77 -13.68
N LEU A 27 -1.99 -2.65 -12.41
CA LEU A 27 -3.31 -2.13 -12.05
C LEU A 27 -3.55 -0.71 -12.55
N ALA A 28 -2.52 0.15 -12.53
CA ALA A 28 -2.60 1.52 -13.02
C ALA A 28 -3.18 1.65 -14.43
N LYS A 29 -2.98 0.63 -15.30
CA LYS A 29 -3.51 0.60 -16.68
C LYS A 29 -5.04 0.47 -16.74
N TYR A 30 -5.65 -0.02 -15.66
CA TYR A 30 -7.08 -0.32 -15.59
C TYR A 30 -7.83 0.60 -14.63
N ILE A 31 -7.14 1.41 -13.82
CA ILE A 31 -7.77 2.37 -12.91
C ILE A 31 -8.33 3.53 -13.74
N LYS A 32 -9.65 3.54 -13.89
CA LYS A 32 -10.42 4.56 -14.61
C LYS A 32 -11.90 4.50 -14.22
N PRO A 33 -12.70 5.54 -14.51
CA PRO A 33 -14.13 5.51 -14.25
C PRO A 33 -14.83 4.31 -14.90
N GLY A 34 -15.81 3.75 -14.19
CA GLY A 34 -16.60 2.61 -14.64
C GLY A 34 -16.01 1.24 -14.31
N VAL A 35 -14.78 1.16 -13.80
CA VAL A 35 -14.17 -0.10 -13.37
C VAL A 35 -14.56 -0.42 -11.92
N SER A 36 -14.93 -1.67 -11.63
CA SER A 36 -15.20 -2.11 -10.26
C SER A 36 -13.90 -2.40 -9.50
N THR A 37 -13.88 -2.20 -8.18
CA THR A 37 -12.71 -2.59 -7.37
C THR A 37 -12.47 -4.10 -7.39
N GLN A 38 -13.55 -4.90 -7.53
CA GLN A 38 -13.43 -6.35 -7.72
C GLN A 38 -12.71 -6.74 -9.02
N ARG A 39 -12.86 -5.95 -10.10
CA ARG A 39 -12.12 -6.19 -11.34
C ARG A 39 -10.62 -5.98 -11.14
N LEU A 40 -10.23 -4.96 -10.38
CA LEU A 40 -8.82 -4.72 -10.05
C LEU A 40 -8.25 -5.86 -9.20
N ASP A 41 -9.00 -6.32 -8.20
CA ASP A 41 -8.62 -7.47 -7.36
C ASP A 41 -8.37 -8.75 -8.18
N GLN A 42 -9.23 -9.05 -9.16
CA GLN A 42 -9.04 -10.18 -10.09
C GLN A 42 -7.78 -10.04 -10.95
N ILE A 43 -7.49 -8.84 -11.44
CA ILE A 43 -6.30 -8.56 -12.25
C ILE A 43 -5.03 -8.74 -11.39
N ALA A 44 -5.03 -8.22 -10.16
CA ALA A 44 -3.92 -8.39 -9.25
C ALA A 44 -3.68 -9.86 -8.91
N GLU A 45 -4.74 -10.62 -8.58
CA GLU A 45 -4.59 -12.03 -8.24
C GLU A 45 -3.99 -12.83 -9.40
N ALA A 46 -4.50 -12.63 -10.62
CA ALA A 46 -3.95 -13.26 -11.82
C ALA A 46 -2.48 -12.88 -12.02
N PHE A 47 -2.16 -11.59 -11.99
CA PHE A 47 -0.80 -11.10 -12.18
C PHE A 47 0.17 -11.67 -11.14
N ILE A 48 -0.20 -11.69 -9.87
CA ILE A 48 0.63 -12.23 -8.78
C ILE A 48 0.91 -13.71 -9.00
N ARG A 49 -0.12 -14.49 -9.33
CA ARG A 49 0.00 -15.95 -9.56
C ARG A 49 0.82 -16.28 -10.81
N ASP A 50 0.63 -15.51 -11.89
CA ASP A 50 1.39 -15.66 -13.12
C ASP A 50 2.89 -15.40 -12.93
N HIS A 51 3.27 -14.66 -11.88
CA HIS A 51 4.67 -14.38 -11.50
C HIS A 51 5.21 -15.30 -10.40
N GLY A 52 4.53 -16.42 -10.14
CA GLY A 52 5.00 -17.46 -9.22
C GLY A 52 4.91 -17.09 -7.75
N ALA A 53 3.99 -16.19 -7.39
CA ALA A 53 3.74 -15.76 -6.02
C ALA A 53 2.28 -16.03 -5.62
N VAL A 54 1.95 -15.79 -4.35
CA VAL A 54 0.56 -15.87 -3.85
C VAL A 54 0.13 -14.54 -3.25
N PRO A 55 -1.17 -14.20 -3.31
CA PRO A 55 -1.69 -13.00 -2.64
C PRO A 55 -1.42 -13.05 -1.14
N GLY A 56 -0.80 -12.01 -0.58
CA GLY A 56 -0.39 -11.96 0.83
C GLY A 56 -1.55 -11.70 1.79
N PHE A 57 -2.60 -11.02 1.33
CA PHE A 57 -3.75 -10.66 2.16
C PHE A 57 -4.88 -11.69 2.12
N LEU A 58 -4.97 -12.48 1.05
CA LEU A 58 -6.05 -13.44 0.86
C LEU A 58 -6.02 -14.52 1.95
N GLY A 59 -7.05 -14.54 2.78
CA GLY A 59 -7.18 -15.43 3.93
C GLY A 59 -6.47 -14.94 5.20
N TYR A 60 -5.71 -13.83 5.14
CA TYR A 60 -5.00 -13.28 6.30
C TYR A 60 -6.01 -12.80 7.35
N GLN A 61 -6.04 -13.47 8.52
CA GLN A 61 -7.04 -13.23 9.57
C GLN A 61 -8.51 -13.23 9.05
N GLY A 62 -8.79 -14.05 8.03
CA GLY A 62 -10.12 -14.13 7.42
C GLY A 62 -10.42 -13.03 6.38
N TYR A 63 -9.43 -12.20 6.01
CA TYR A 63 -9.59 -11.21 4.95
C TYR A 63 -9.90 -11.89 3.60
N PRO A 64 -10.94 -11.46 2.85
CA PRO A 64 -11.49 -12.28 1.77
C PRO A 64 -10.93 -12.00 0.37
N LYS A 65 -9.99 -11.06 0.21
CA LYS A 65 -9.55 -10.53 -1.09
C LYS A 65 -8.03 -10.44 -1.21
N THR A 66 -7.57 -10.26 -2.45
CA THR A 66 -6.13 -10.14 -2.80
C THR A 66 -5.62 -8.74 -2.48
N LEU A 67 -6.39 -7.71 -2.80
CA LEU A 67 -6.07 -6.31 -2.52
C LEU A 67 -6.93 -5.76 -1.38
N CYS A 68 -6.45 -4.69 -0.73
CA CYS A 68 -7.36 -3.72 -0.14
C CYS A 68 -7.56 -2.55 -1.11
N THR A 69 -8.80 -2.13 -1.31
CA THR A 69 -9.14 -0.98 -2.18
C THR A 69 -9.99 0.00 -1.38
N SER A 70 -9.39 1.12 -0.99
CA SER A 70 -10.05 2.16 -0.18
C SER A 70 -10.36 3.38 -1.05
N VAL A 71 -11.65 3.66 -1.24
CA VAL A 71 -12.12 4.76 -2.08
C VAL A 71 -12.46 5.99 -1.23
N ASN A 72 -11.96 7.15 -1.63
CA ASN A 72 -12.26 8.46 -1.03
C ASN A 72 -12.01 8.54 0.48
N SER A 73 -13.06 8.51 1.30
CA SER A 73 -12.98 8.65 2.76
C SER A 73 -12.63 7.36 3.49
N GLU A 74 -12.58 6.23 2.79
CA GLU A 74 -12.12 4.97 3.37
C GLU A 74 -10.63 5.07 3.69
N VAL A 75 -10.26 4.85 4.94
CA VAL A 75 -8.88 5.08 5.41
C VAL A 75 -7.93 3.99 4.90
N VAL A 76 -8.22 2.73 5.25
CA VAL A 76 -7.45 1.53 4.84
C VAL A 76 -8.39 0.31 4.85
N HIS A 77 -7.94 -0.82 4.30
CA HIS A 77 -8.62 -2.12 4.37
C HIS A 77 -10.03 -2.17 3.72
N GLY A 78 -10.34 -1.28 2.79
CA GLY A 78 -11.55 -1.40 1.97
C GLY A 78 -11.56 -2.74 1.23
N ILE A 79 -12.72 -3.43 1.19
CA ILE A 79 -12.84 -4.76 0.60
C ILE A 79 -13.31 -4.62 -0.86
N PRO A 80 -12.54 -5.12 -1.85
CA PRO A 80 -12.96 -5.17 -3.25
C PRO A 80 -14.36 -5.76 -3.45
N SER A 81 -15.17 -5.11 -4.29
CA SER A 81 -16.57 -5.46 -4.51
C SER A 81 -17.06 -5.05 -5.89
N ASP A 82 -17.92 -5.87 -6.51
CA ASP A 82 -18.57 -5.55 -7.78
C ASP A 82 -19.53 -4.36 -7.67
N LYS A 83 -19.92 -3.99 -6.45
CA LYS A 83 -20.82 -2.86 -6.17
C LYS A 83 -20.09 -1.51 -6.10
N VAL A 84 -18.78 -1.52 -5.92
CA VAL A 84 -17.97 -0.30 -5.83
C VAL A 84 -17.38 -0.02 -7.20
N ILE A 85 -18.04 0.87 -7.93
CA ILE A 85 -17.64 1.31 -9.26
C ILE A 85 -16.93 2.65 -9.14
N LEU A 86 -15.68 2.71 -9.61
CA LEU A 86 -14.88 3.93 -9.60
C LEU A 86 -15.53 5.00 -10.48
N LYS A 87 -15.50 6.25 -10.02
CA LYS A 87 -16.09 7.41 -10.68
C LYS A 87 -15.02 8.42 -11.03
N GLU A 88 -15.32 9.27 -12.01
CA GLU A 88 -14.51 10.44 -12.34
C GLU A 88 -14.29 11.29 -11.08
N GLY A 89 -13.03 11.60 -10.79
CA GLY A 89 -12.64 12.43 -9.65
C GLY A 89 -12.48 11.69 -8.33
N ASP A 90 -12.69 10.36 -8.29
CA ASP A 90 -12.37 9.56 -7.11
C ASP A 90 -10.85 9.51 -6.87
N GLN A 91 -10.47 9.37 -5.60
CA GLN A 91 -9.15 8.85 -5.21
C GLN A 91 -9.29 7.40 -4.76
N LEU A 92 -8.35 6.55 -5.18
CA LEU A 92 -8.32 5.14 -4.82
C LEU A 92 -6.97 4.78 -4.21
N SER A 93 -6.94 4.43 -2.93
CA SER A 93 -5.80 3.72 -2.34
C SER A 93 -5.89 2.23 -2.66
N VAL A 94 -4.84 1.67 -3.25
CA VAL A 94 -4.70 0.24 -3.47
C VAL A 94 -3.53 -0.27 -2.64
N ASP A 95 -3.85 -1.17 -1.72
CA ASP A 95 -2.89 -1.89 -0.91
C ASP A 95 -2.70 -3.30 -1.47
N CYS A 96 -1.45 -3.72 -1.64
CA CYS A 96 -1.09 -4.99 -2.25
C CYS A 96 0.00 -5.71 -1.44
N GLY A 97 -0.32 -6.94 -1.03
CA GLY A 97 0.65 -7.85 -0.43
C GLY A 97 0.89 -9.06 -1.32
N VAL A 98 2.13 -9.53 -1.41
CA VAL A 98 2.47 -10.80 -2.07
C VAL A 98 3.37 -11.64 -1.18
N VAL A 99 3.30 -12.96 -1.29
CA VAL A 99 4.31 -13.87 -0.75
C VAL A 99 5.04 -14.52 -1.90
N LYS A 100 6.34 -14.28 -1.99
CA LYS A 100 7.25 -14.91 -2.94
C LYS A 100 8.49 -15.40 -2.20
N ASN A 101 8.98 -16.58 -2.56
CA ASN A 101 10.16 -17.20 -1.93
C ASN A 101 10.09 -17.28 -0.39
N GLY A 102 8.88 -17.37 0.18
CA GLY A 102 8.65 -17.41 1.64
C GLY A 102 8.76 -16.06 2.37
N PHE A 103 8.80 -14.95 1.63
CA PHE A 103 8.83 -13.59 2.16
C PHE A 103 7.68 -12.75 1.62
N TYR A 104 7.10 -11.94 2.51
CA TYR A 104 6.13 -10.93 2.16
C TYR A 104 6.79 -9.74 1.48
N GLY A 105 6.14 -9.23 0.45
CA GLY A 105 6.29 -7.86 -0.03
C GLY A 105 4.98 -7.13 0.25
N ASP A 106 5.06 -5.85 0.57
CA ASP A 106 3.90 -5.06 0.96
C ASP A 106 4.08 -3.59 0.57
N THR A 107 3.13 -3.04 -0.18
CA THR A 107 3.09 -1.61 -0.47
C THR A 107 1.69 -1.18 -0.90
N ALA A 108 1.33 0.04 -0.51
CA ALA A 108 0.13 0.72 -0.95
C ALA A 108 0.47 1.96 -1.78
N PHE A 109 -0.38 2.26 -2.76
CA PHE A 109 -0.30 3.50 -3.54
C PHE A 109 -1.69 4.07 -3.81
N SER A 110 -1.80 5.39 -3.73
CA SER A 110 -3.04 6.11 -4.02
C SER A 110 -3.03 6.67 -5.44
N PHE A 111 -4.07 6.34 -6.20
CA PHE A 111 -4.27 6.69 -7.60
C PHE A 111 -5.37 7.73 -7.77
N GLU A 112 -5.17 8.62 -8.75
CA GLU A 112 -6.22 9.47 -9.30
C GLU A 112 -7.11 8.63 -10.24
N VAL A 113 -8.44 8.74 -10.13
CA VAL A 113 -9.38 8.12 -11.06
C VAL A 113 -9.91 9.17 -12.04
N GLY A 114 -9.36 9.17 -13.26
CA GLY A 114 -9.65 10.24 -14.22
C GLY A 114 -9.00 11.56 -13.77
N GLU A 115 -9.68 12.68 -14.01
CA GLU A 115 -9.28 13.99 -13.53
C GLU A 115 -9.85 14.25 -12.13
N VAL A 116 -8.98 14.50 -11.17
CA VAL A 116 -9.35 14.82 -9.78
C VAL A 116 -9.32 16.31 -9.50
N SER A 117 -9.99 16.73 -8.42
CA SER A 117 -9.93 18.11 -7.96
C SER A 117 -8.52 18.49 -7.48
N ALA A 118 -8.22 19.79 -7.46
CA ALA A 118 -6.97 20.30 -6.91
C ALA A 118 -6.78 19.93 -5.42
N GLU A 119 -7.88 19.80 -4.68
CA GLU A 119 -7.86 19.37 -3.27
C GLU A 119 -7.42 17.91 -3.12
N VAL A 120 -7.96 17.01 -3.94
CA VAL A 120 -7.57 15.59 -3.97
C VAL A 120 -6.11 15.45 -4.39
N ARG A 121 -5.71 16.12 -5.48
CA ARG A 121 -4.30 16.11 -5.93
C ARG A 121 -3.36 16.59 -4.84
N ARG A 122 -3.71 17.68 -4.15
CA ARG A 122 -2.93 18.20 -3.01
C ARG A 122 -2.83 17.19 -1.87
N LEU A 123 -3.92 16.49 -1.52
CA LEU A 123 -3.88 15.44 -0.50
C LEU A 123 -2.90 14.33 -0.89
N LEU A 124 -3.00 13.82 -2.13
CA LEU A 124 -2.11 12.75 -2.63
C LEU A 124 -0.64 13.16 -2.63
N ASP A 125 -0.34 14.38 -3.07
CA ASP A 125 1.03 14.90 -3.10
C ASP A 125 1.59 15.08 -1.69
N ILE A 126 0.83 15.67 -0.76
CA ILE A 126 1.29 15.84 0.62
C ILE A 126 1.45 14.49 1.33
N THR A 127 0.57 13.51 1.11
CA THR A 127 0.75 12.15 1.64
C THR A 127 2.04 11.51 1.11
N ARG A 128 2.37 11.69 -0.16
CA ARG A 128 3.63 11.19 -0.76
C ARG A 128 4.86 11.90 -0.17
N GLU A 129 4.79 13.20 0.04
CA GLU A 129 5.86 13.96 0.70
C GLU A 129 6.06 13.52 2.16
N CYS A 130 4.99 13.25 2.90
CA CYS A 130 5.05 12.67 4.24
C CYS A 130 5.79 11.33 4.25
N LEU A 131 5.45 10.42 3.32
CA LEU A 131 6.13 9.13 3.18
C LEU A 131 7.64 9.33 2.94
N GLN A 132 8.00 10.19 2.00
CA GLN A 132 9.39 10.47 1.67
C GLN A 132 10.18 11.00 2.88
N LYS A 133 9.62 11.98 3.60
CA LYS A 133 10.22 12.53 4.83
C LYS A 133 10.36 11.49 5.94
N GLY A 134 9.39 10.57 6.05
CA GLY A 134 9.46 9.45 6.98
C GLY A 134 10.59 8.48 6.64
N VAL A 135 10.70 8.09 5.36
CA VAL A 135 11.78 7.21 4.86
C VAL A 135 13.16 7.81 5.10
N GLU A 136 13.32 9.12 4.95
CA GLU A 136 14.58 9.83 5.24
C GLU A 136 15.02 9.73 6.71
N GLN A 137 14.10 9.45 7.64
CA GLN A 137 14.44 9.21 9.04
C GLN A 137 14.77 7.73 9.36
N ALA A 138 14.54 6.80 8.44
CA ALA A 138 14.80 5.37 8.61
C ALA A 138 16.29 5.02 8.39
N VAL A 139 17.17 5.63 9.18
CA VAL A 139 18.63 5.45 9.13
C VAL A 139 19.18 4.99 10.49
N GLU A 140 20.39 4.43 10.48
CA GLU A 140 21.05 3.95 11.71
C GLU A 140 21.12 5.06 12.78
N GLY A 141 20.84 4.70 14.03
CA GLY A 141 20.88 5.61 15.19
C GLY A 141 19.59 6.40 15.44
N LYS A 142 18.61 6.36 14.54
CA LYS A 142 17.29 6.98 14.73
C LYS A 142 16.30 6.03 15.42
N ARG A 143 15.18 6.59 15.88
CA ARG A 143 14.07 5.86 16.52
C ARG A 143 12.84 5.88 15.61
N ILE A 144 11.94 4.90 15.77
CA ILE A 144 10.63 4.88 15.07
C ILE A 144 9.83 6.16 15.35
N GLY A 145 9.95 6.74 16.54
CA GLY A 145 9.32 8.03 16.86
C GLY A 145 9.78 9.20 15.99
N ASP A 146 11.01 9.15 15.44
CA ASP A 146 11.51 10.20 14.53
C ASP A 146 10.78 10.15 13.18
N ILE A 147 10.42 8.95 12.70
CA ILE A 147 9.60 8.76 11.49
C ILE A 147 8.21 9.36 11.72
N GLY A 148 7.56 9.01 12.84
CA GLY A 148 6.24 9.53 13.19
C GLY A 148 6.24 11.06 13.35
N TYR A 149 7.27 11.62 13.98
CA TYR A 149 7.45 13.06 14.13
C TYR A 149 7.59 13.76 12.77
N ALA A 150 8.43 13.23 11.86
CA ALA A 150 8.62 13.83 10.53
C ALA A 150 7.33 13.83 9.70
N VAL A 151 6.58 12.72 9.72
CA VAL A 151 5.27 12.59 9.05
C VAL A 151 4.26 13.56 9.64
N GLN A 152 4.06 13.55 10.96
CA GLN A 152 3.06 14.38 11.64
C GLN A 152 3.36 15.87 11.45
N ASN A 153 4.62 16.29 11.64
CA ASN A 153 5.01 17.68 11.51
C ASN A 153 4.77 18.21 10.08
N HIS A 154 5.05 17.40 9.05
CA HIS A 154 4.76 17.81 7.67
C HIS A 154 3.27 17.91 7.40
N ALA A 155 2.50 16.85 7.72
CA ALA A 155 1.06 16.80 7.50
C ALA A 155 0.33 17.97 8.18
N GLU A 156 0.60 18.19 9.47
CA GLU A 156 -0.04 19.26 10.27
C GLU A 156 0.36 20.65 9.77
N SER A 157 1.61 20.85 9.32
CA SER A 157 2.04 22.11 8.71
C SER A 157 1.33 22.45 7.39
N MET A 158 0.78 21.42 6.72
CA MET A 158 0.03 21.54 5.48
C MET A 158 -1.49 21.58 5.68
N GLY A 159 -1.95 21.55 6.93
CA GLY A 159 -3.38 21.60 7.30
C GLY A 159 -4.09 20.25 7.30
N TYR A 160 -3.36 19.13 7.27
CA TYR A 160 -3.92 17.78 7.36
C TYR A 160 -3.69 17.15 8.74
N THR A 161 -4.39 16.06 9.02
CA THR A 161 -4.22 15.25 10.25
C THR A 161 -3.67 13.87 9.92
N VAL A 162 -3.13 13.19 10.94
CA VAL A 162 -2.61 11.83 10.84
C VAL A 162 -3.52 10.86 11.57
N VAL A 163 -3.90 9.77 10.90
CA VAL A 163 -4.66 8.64 11.48
C VAL A 163 -3.86 8.00 12.60
N ARG A 164 -4.49 7.71 13.76
CA ARG A 164 -3.78 7.22 14.96
C ARG A 164 -4.07 5.76 15.28
N GLU A 165 -5.13 5.21 14.69
CA GLU A 165 -5.63 3.86 14.92
C GLU A 165 -4.84 2.80 14.14
N MET A 166 -4.07 3.21 13.13
CA MET A 166 -3.24 2.35 12.29
C MET A 166 -1.78 2.77 12.36
N VAL A 167 -0.88 1.81 12.22
CA VAL A 167 0.58 2.01 12.31
C VAL A 167 1.29 1.20 11.23
N GLY A 168 2.53 1.59 10.93
CA GLY A 168 3.45 0.71 10.19
C GLY A 168 3.91 -0.48 11.04
N HIS A 169 4.56 -1.43 10.40
CA HIS A 169 5.00 -2.69 11.02
C HIS A 169 6.31 -3.19 10.40
N GLY A 170 6.97 -4.12 11.09
CA GLY A 170 7.99 -4.94 10.46
C GLY A 170 7.38 -5.86 9.40
N LEU A 171 8.18 -6.27 8.42
CA LEU A 171 7.77 -7.14 7.33
C LEU A 171 8.86 -8.19 7.09
N GLY A 172 8.47 -9.43 6.81
CA GLY A 172 9.43 -10.48 6.53
C GLY A 172 8.77 -11.79 6.16
N ARG A 173 8.96 -12.81 7.00
CA ARG A 173 8.29 -14.11 6.81
C ARG A 173 6.83 -14.07 7.25
N HIS A 174 6.49 -13.08 8.09
CA HIS A 174 5.13 -12.73 8.45
C HIS A 174 4.79 -11.36 7.88
N LEU A 175 3.49 -11.16 7.59
CA LEU A 175 2.98 -9.88 7.10
C LEU A 175 3.22 -8.76 8.12
N HIS A 176 2.94 -9.04 9.39
CA HIS A 176 3.17 -8.11 10.49
C HIS A 176 4.23 -8.69 11.45
N GLU A 177 5.41 -8.07 11.48
CA GLU A 177 6.50 -8.34 12.43
C GLU A 177 6.71 -7.12 13.37
N ALA A 178 7.46 -7.35 14.46
CA ALA A 178 7.78 -6.33 15.46
C ALA A 178 8.95 -5.42 15.07
#